data_AF-A0A7K4BEB8-F1
#
_entry.id   AF-A0A7K4BEB8-F1
#
_cell.length_a   1.000
_cell.length_b   1.000
_cell.length_c   1.000
_cell.angle_alpha   90.00
_cell.angle_beta   90.00
_cell.angle_gamma   90.00
#
_symmetry.space_group_name_H-M   'P 1'
#
loop_
_entity.id
_entity.type
_entity.pdbx_description
1 polymer ?
#
loop_
_entity_poly.entity_id
_entity_poly.type
_entity_poly.pdbx_seq_one_letter_code
_entity_poly.pdbx_strand_id
1 'polypeptide(L)'
;MTTGRGVSNVTEFHQTLYNSFQKTSDPRYIFRGQSNFEWSVVSSAARRIMHSTKIDHVPVESYINYHKNLINSAFLKGFDHYLGTKLSELEVIAELQHHGAATCLIDFTFDSLVALYFSCIDQFDADGSVFMINIENNPQIKNIDSNQYQNSVCSFLPVEDTTIWFWEPKQTNNRILRQHSVFLLGPALIDSEYLFKIRINRESKKDILLELKEYYNLSLETLFCDLPGYAIANSQNQPYTSLTDKEKLLFGLNNIQTGEYINAISLFSKFLDHNPDVKEAYFGRGYSFAEIEEFDNAITDYTKALTLDSDNSTILFQRGLAYCKIEKYDLAIIDYSKAIEINPNDRANYCNRGRAFLEKGDFEKSIVDFNKSLEIDPNYVEGLKNRGFAYIDLNMFHEAIQDFDKVINIDPDNLITYYNRGRAFQEINEDLKAIQDYSIVIKRKNDCFHALYNRGLVYGKIGNHIEAITDFSNIIDINPQSWDSYVCRGIEYLLVEEYEKSYSDFSISISLSPRQFESYYYRGILLTHLSKFEEAKKDLECAHKIVKENGIANYADEISKILETLS
;
A
#
# COMPACT_ATOMS: atom_id res chain seq x y z
N MET A 1 49.38 -3.22 -21.78
CA MET A 1 48.56 -3.31 -23.00
C MET A 1 49.41 -3.59 -24.22
N THR A 2 49.28 -4.78 -24.78
CA THR A 2 49.71 -5.07 -26.14
C THR A 2 48.66 -4.52 -27.12
N THR A 3 49.07 -3.70 -28.07
CA THR A 3 48.20 -3.07 -29.07
C THR A 3 48.45 -3.70 -30.43
N GLY A 4 47.38 -4.24 -31.03
CA GLY A 4 47.42 -4.82 -32.37
C GLY A 4 47.63 -3.77 -33.46
N ARG A 5 48.03 -4.22 -34.66
CA ARG A 5 48.14 -3.35 -35.84
C ARG A 5 46.76 -2.75 -36.16
N GLY A 6 46.74 -1.48 -36.59
CA GLY A 6 45.49 -0.78 -36.90
C GLY A 6 44.71 -1.50 -37.99
N VAL A 7 43.43 -1.73 -37.73
CA VAL A 7 42.54 -2.48 -38.61
C VAL A 7 41.73 -1.52 -39.47
N SER A 8 41.62 -1.83 -40.76
CA SER A 8 40.95 -1.00 -41.76
C SER A 8 39.77 -1.68 -42.47
N ASN A 9 39.49 -2.96 -42.22
CA ASN A 9 38.28 -3.65 -42.72
C ASN A 9 37.91 -4.83 -41.81
N VAL A 10 36.72 -5.42 -42.01
CA VAL A 10 36.23 -6.51 -41.15
C VAL A 10 37.08 -7.79 -41.28
N THR A 11 37.63 -8.05 -42.46
CA THR A 11 38.50 -9.22 -42.67
C THR A 11 39.80 -9.12 -41.86
N GLU A 12 40.46 -7.96 -41.90
CA GLU A 12 41.65 -7.67 -41.09
C GLU A 12 41.36 -7.75 -39.58
N PHE A 13 40.16 -7.31 -39.17
CA PHE A 13 39.72 -7.42 -37.79
C PHE A 13 39.70 -8.88 -37.34
N HIS A 14 39.01 -9.74 -38.09
CA HIS A 14 38.90 -11.16 -37.79
C HIS A 14 40.26 -11.86 -37.82
N GLN A 15 41.11 -11.54 -38.79
CA GLN A 15 42.47 -12.08 -38.83
C GLN A 15 43.28 -11.65 -37.61
N THR A 16 43.16 -10.38 -37.18
CA THR A 16 43.83 -9.89 -35.97
C THR A 16 43.35 -10.64 -34.73
N LEU A 17 42.04 -10.88 -34.60
CA LEU A 17 41.48 -11.69 -33.53
C LEU A 17 41.98 -13.14 -33.55
N TYR A 18 41.89 -13.79 -34.72
CA TYR A 18 42.27 -15.20 -34.90
C TYR A 18 43.77 -15.43 -34.69
N ASN A 19 44.61 -14.56 -35.25
CA ASN A 19 46.06 -14.64 -35.04
C ASN A 19 46.44 -14.37 -33.61
N SER A 20 45.66 -13.52 -32.92
CA SER A 20 45.82 -13.34 -31.50
C SER A 20 45.42 -14.63 -30.75
N PHE A 21 44.38 -15.39 -31.17
CA PHE A 21 43.92 -16.60 -30.44
C PHE A 21 43.22 -17.73 -31.27
N GLN A 22 43.52 -18.99 -30.89
CA GLN A 22 43.33 -20.27 -31.63
C GLN A 22 41.90 -20.85 -31.80
N LYS A 23 40.81 -20.10 -31.64
CA LYS A 23 39.42 -20.48 -32.05
C LYS A 23 38.48 -19.29 -31.90
N THR A 24 37.68 -19.03 -32.94
CA THR A 24 36.67 -17.96 -32.97
C THR A 24 35.47 -18.32 -32.07
N SER A 25 34.85 -17.29 -31.47
CA SER A 25 33.67 -17.40 -30.59
C SER A 25 33.86 -18.25 -29.34
N ASP A 26 34.97 -18.04 -28.63
CA ASP A 26 35.18 -18.67 -27.33
C ASP A 26 34.41 -17.90 -26.24
N PRO A 27 33.43 -18.51 -25.53
CA PRO A 27 32.60 -17.83 -24.53
C PRO A 27 33.38 -17.31 -23.31
N ARG A 28 34.69 -17.57 -23.23
CA ARG A 28 35.57 -17.13 -22.15
C ARG A 28 36.08 -15.70 -22.29
N TYR A 29 35.71 -15.02 -23.37
CA TYR A 29 36.16 -13.65 -23.64
C TYR A 29 34.98 -12.72 -23.84
N ILE A 30 35.11 -11.53 -23.25
CA ILE A 30 34.13 -10.45 -23.39
C ILE A 30 34.80 -9.21 -23.99
N PHE A 31 34.01 -8.44 -24.73
CA PHE A 31 34.46 -7.36 -25.58
C PHE A 31 33.71 -6.06 -25.30
N ARG A 32 34.34 -4.92 -25.53
CA ARG A 32 33.67 -3.62 -25.48
C ARG A 32 34.21 -2.68 -26.55
N GLY A 33 33.31 -2.13 -27.36
CA GLY A 33 33.62 -1.11 -28.35
C GLY A 33 33.57 0.29 -27.74
N GLN A 34 34.54 1.13 -28.09
CA GLN A 34 34.50 2.57 -27.82
C GLN A 34 34.88 3.34 -29.07
N SER A 35 34.06 4.33 -29.40
CA SER A 35 34.25 5.15 -30.60
C SER A 35 35.48 6.05 -30.53
N ASN A 36 36.05 6.24 -29.36
CA ASN A 36 37.29 6.98 -29.18
C ASN A 36 38.38 6.10 -28.55
N PHE A 37 39.54 6.05 -29.19
CA PHE A 37 40.68 5.25 -28.75
C PHE A 37 41.24 5.73 -27.41
N GLU A 38 41.14 7.01 -27.06
CA GLU A 38 41.70 7.51 -25.80
C GLU A 38 40.82 7.21 -24.57
N TRP A 39 39.58 6.78 -24.78
CA TRP A 39 38.67 6.53 -23.66
C TRP A 39 39.02 5.25 -22.90
N SER A 40 38.97 5.35 -21.57
CA SER A 40 39.09 4.22 -20.64
C SER A 40 37.73 3.56 -20.39
N VAL A 41 37.75 2.33 -19.87
CA VAL A 41 36.54 1.59 -19.54
C VAL A 41 36.21 1.82 -18.06
N VAL A 42 35.25 2.71 -17.78
CA VAL A 42 34.81 3.07 -16.41
C VAL A 42 33.29 3.29 -16.41
N SER A 43 32.60 2.90 -15.32
CA SER A 43 31.16 3.10 -15.18
C SER A 43 30.77 4.57 -15.08
N SER A 44 29.54 4.88 -15.51
CA SER A 44 29.01 6.24 -15.51
C SER A 44 28.97 6.87 -14.12
N ALA A 45 28.55 6.11 -13.10
CA ALA A 45 28.51 6.59 -11.73
C ALA A 45 29.92 6.71 -11.12
N ALA A 46 30.84 5.76 -11.35
CA ALA A 46 32.21 5.85 -10.87
C ALA A 46 32.92 7.11 -11.43
N ARG A 47 32.77 7.37 -12.73
CA ARG A 47 33.30 8.59 -13.37
C ARG A 47 32.76 9.86 -12.71
N ARG A 48 31.46 9.90 -12.40
CA ARG A 48 30.83 11.05 -11.74
C ARG A 48 31.33 11.24 -10.31
N ILE A 49 31.52 10.15 -9.57
CA ILE A 49 32.08 10.18 -8.22
C ILE A 49 33.53 10.70 -8.25
N MET A 50 34.37 10.17 -9.14
CA MET A 50 35.77 10.62 -9.31
C MET A 50 35.84 12.11 -9.68
N HIS A 51 34.98 12.55 -10.60
CA HIS A 51 34.95 13.95 -11.03
C HIS A 51 34.46 14.90 -9.93
N SER A 52 33.46 14.50 -9.13
CA SER A 52 32.93 15.34 -8.06
C SER A 52 33.88 15.45 -6.86
N THR A 53 34.69 14.42 -6.62
CA THR A 53 35.61 14.35 -5.47
C THR A 53 37.07 14.59 -5.82
N LYS A 54 37.41 14.72 -7.12
CA LYS A 54 38.77 14.92 -7.65
C LYS A 54 39.78 13.86 -7.19
N ILE A 55 39.33 12.61 -7.14
CA ILE A 55 40.15 11.44 -6.79
C ILE A 55 40.22 10.47 -7.97
N ASP A 56 41.36 9.80 -8.10
CA ASP A 56 41.61 8.86 -9.20
C ASP A 56 41.06 7.44 -8.93
N HIS A 57 40.64 7.17 -7.70
CA HIS A 57 40.07 5.89 -7.27
C HIS A 57 38.81 6.10 -6.42
N VAL A 58 37.73 5.37 -6.71
CA VAL A 58 36.43 5.49 -6.01
C VAL A 58 36.42 4.64 -4.73
N PRO A 59 36.17 5.21 -3.54
CA PRO A 59 36.04 4.44 -2.31
C PRO A 59 34.84 3.49 -2.36
N VAL A 60 35.04 2.24 -1.94
CA VAL A 60 34.02 1.17 -2.00
C VAL A 60 32.74 1.55 -1.24
N GLU A 61 32.88 2.15 -0.06
CA GLU A 61 31.72 2.57 0.74
C GLU A 61 30.86 3.63 0.03
N SER A 62 31.49 4.59 -0.63
CA SER A 62 30.78 5.60 -1.43
C SER A 62 30.03 4.96 -2.60
N TYR A 63 30.63 3.92 -3.18
CA TYR A 63 30.03 3.14 -4.27
C TYR A 63 28.83 2.31 -3.79
N ILE A 64 28.90 1.65 -2.64
CA ILE A 64 27.79 0.88 -2.04
C ILE A 64 26.60 1.79 -1.72
N ASN A 65 26.84 2.92 -1.07
CA ASN A 65 25.78 3.84 -0.66
C ASN A 65 25.01 4.40 -1.87
N TYR A 66 25.68 4.61 -2.99
CA TYR A 66 25.02 5.03 -4.23
C TYR A 66 24.01 4.00 -4.74
N HIS A 67 24.33 2.71 -4.67
CA HIS A 67 23.44 1.63 -5.16
C HIS A 67 22.17 1.49 -4.33
N LYS A 68 22.31 1.49 -2.99
CA LYS A 68 21.15 1.36 -2.09
C LYS A 68 20.09 2.41 -2.38
N ASN A 69 20.53 3.65 -2.55
CA ASN A 69 19.65 4.77 -2.80
C ASN A 69 18.96 4.67 -4.18
N LEU A 70 19.67 4.20 -5.20
CA LEU A 70 19.13 4.06 -6.56
C LEU A 70 18.08 2.94 -6.63
N ILE A 71 18.37 1.76 -6.09
CA ILE A 71 17.46 0.60 -6.08
C ILE A 71 16.18 0.92 -5.30
N ASN A 72 16.30 1.47 -4.10
CA ASN A 72 15.13 1.81 -3.28
C ASN A 72 14.21 2.82 -4.00
N SER A 73 14.79 3.81 -4.67
CA SER A 73 14.04 4.79 -5.47
C SER A 73 13.34 4.14 -6.66
N ALA A 74 13.96 3.13 -7.27
CA ALA A 74 13.40 2.39 -8.40
C ALA A 74 12.19 1.54 -7.99
N PHE A 75 12.28 0.85 -6.86
CA PHE A 75 11.21 0.05 -6.29
C PHE A 75 9.98 0.90 -5.96
N LEU A 76 10.19 2.05 -5.29
CA LEU A 76 9.11 2.96 -4.94
C LEU A 76 8.38 3.55 -6.16
N LYS A 77 9.03 3.56 -7.32
CA LYS A 77 8.45 4.04 -8.58
C LYS A 77 7.97 2.89 -9.48
N GLY A 78 7.98 1.65 -8.98
CA GLY A 78 7.47 0.45 -9.65
C GLY A 78 8.36 -0.10 -10.77
N PHE A 79 9.64 0.31 -10.82
CA PHE A 79 10.58 -0.14 -11.86
C PHE A 79 11.17 -1.54 -11.59
N ASP A 80 10.84 -2.16 -10.46
CA ASP A 80 11.18 -3.56 -10.19
C ASP A 80 10.32 -4.55 -10.95
N HIS A 81 9.37 -4.07 -11.75
CA HIS A 81 8.55 -4.93 -12.59
C HIS A 81 8.78 -4.59 -14.06
N TYR A 82 9.70 -5.31 -14.66
CA TYR A 82 9.78 -5.47 -16.12
C TYR A 82 9.08 -6.77 -16.43
N LEU A 83 8.26 -6.85 -17.47
CA LEU A 83 7.63 -8.13 -17.77
C LEU A 83 6.26 -8.41 -17.17
N GLY A 84 5.95 -7.68 -16.10
CA GLY A 84 5.15 -8.22 -14.99
C GLY A 84 5.92 -9.17 -14.05
N THR A 85 7.21 -9.42 -14.29
CA THR A 85 8.06 -10.22 -13.38
C THR A 85 8.83 -9.31 -12.43
N LYS A 86 8.87 -9.67 -11.15
CA LYS A 86 9.69 -8.94 -10.18
C LYS A 86 11.17 -9.20 -10.49
N LEU A 87 11.86 -8.13 -10.82
CA LEU A 87 13.27 -8.09 -11.11
C LEU A 87 14.10 -8.17 -9.83
N SER A 88 15.23 -8.86 -9.92
CA SER A 88 16.28 -8.71 -8.92
C SER A 88 16.88 -7.31 -8.95
N GLU A 89 17.52 -6.90 -7.87
CA GLU A 89 18.14 -5.58 -7.76
C GLU A 89 19.18 -5.33 -8.88
N LEU A 90 19.91 -6.37 -9.34
CA LEU A 90 20.86 -6.28 -10.45
C LEU A 90 20.14 -6.05 -11.80
N GLU A 91 19.02 -6.73 -12.02
CA GLU A 91 18.21 -6.54 -13.22
C GLU A 91 17.58 -5.14 -13.27
N VAL A 92 17.12 -4.61 -12.13
CA VAL A 92 16.62 -3.23 -12.04
C VAL A 92 17.70 -2.21 -12.39
N ILE A 93 18.94 -2.39 -11.92
CA ILE A 93 20.03 -1.46 -12.26
C ILE A 93 20.41 -1.56 -13.74
N ALA A 94 20.43 -2.77 -14.32
CA ALA A 94 20.73 -2.94 -15.73
C ALA A 94 19.69 -2.26 -16.64
N GLU A 95 18.41 -2.38 -16.31
CA GLU A 95 17.35 -1.67 -17.02
C GLU A 95 17.51 -0.15 -16.90
N LEU A 96 17.75 0.38 -15.70
CA LEU A 96 18.00 1.82 -15.51
C LEU A 96 19.22 2.32 -16.30
N GLN A 97 20.30 1.53 -16.40
CA GLN A 97 21.49 1.86 -17.20
C GLN A 97 21.15 1.99 -18.68
N HIS A 98 20.29 1.13 -19.20
CA HIS A 98 19.84 1.19 -20.59
C HIS A 98 18.97 2.41 -20.88
N HIS A 99 18.28 2.93 -19.87
CA HIS A 99 17.53 4.20 -19.92
C HIS A 99 18.40 5.44 -19.65
N GLY A 100 19.73 5.31 -19.71
CA GLY A 100 20.68 6.41 -19.57
C GLY A 100 20.82 6.93 -18.14
N ALA A 101 20.27 6.22 -17.16
CA ALA A 101 20.54 6.52 -15.75
C ALA A 101 22.02 6.32 -15.47
N ALA A 102 22.58 7.17 -14.61
CA ALA A 102 23.96 7.02 -14.19
C ALA A 102 24.07 5.86 -13.21
N THR A 103 24.32 4.66 -13.73
CA THR A 103 24.54 3.50 -12.85
C THR A 103 26.01 3.18 -12.74
N CYS A 104 26.28 2.25 -11.83
CA CYS A 104 27.58 1.72 -11.53
C CYS A 104 27.96 0.50 -12.38
N LEU A 105 27.05 -0.08 -13.17
CA LEU A 105 27.34 -1.18 -14.10
C LEU A 105 28.09 -0.68 -15.35
N ILE A 106 28.91 -1.56 -15.94
CA ILE A 106 29.58 -1.33 -17.22
C ILE A 106 29.16 -2.42 -18.22
N ASP A 107 28.71 -2.01 -19.40
CA ASP A 107 28.21 -2.88 -20.48
C ASP A 107 29.35 -3.49 -21.33
N PHE A 108 29.31 -4.79 -21.60
CA PHE A 108 30.24 -5.56 -22.42
C PHE A 108 29.45 -6.53 -23.30
N THR A 109 30.08 -7.18 -24.26
CA THR A 109 29.45 -8.14 -25.18
C THR A 109 30.33 -9.37 -25.42
N PHE A 110 29.73 -10.55 -25.64
CA PHE A 110 30.46 -11.72 -26.14
C PHE A 110 30.78 -11.66 -27.64
N ASP A 111 30.14 -10.77 -28.40
CA ASP A 111 30.34 -10.65 -29.84
C ASP A 111 31.31 -9.52 -30.21
N SER A 112 32.47 -9.93 -30.69
CA SER A 112 33.54 -9.01 -31.13
C SER A 112 33.14 -8.11 -32.31
N LEU A 113 32.21 -8.51 -33.18
CA LEU A 113 31.74 -7.69 -34.30
C LEU A 113 30.76 -6.61 -33.85
N VAL A 114 29.95 -6.90 -32.83
CA VAL A 114 29.11 -5.88 -32.18
C VAL A 114 29.99 -4.85 -31.48
N ALA A 115 31.03 -5.29 -30.77
CA ALA A 115 32.01 -4.37 -30.19
C ALA A 115 32.73 -3.54 -31.27
N LEU A 116 33.09 -4.15 -32.40
CA LEU A 116 33.65 -3.43 -33.54
C LEU A 116 32.68 -2.36 -34.06
N TYR A 117 31.41 -2.69 -34.22
CA TYR A 117 30.37 -1.75 -34.62
C TYR A 117 30.36 -0.52 -33.70
N PHE A 118 30.27 -0.71 -32.37
CA PHE A 118 30.26 0.40 -31.41
C PHE A 118 31.56 1.20 -31.36
N SER A 119 32.69 0.61 -31.75
CA SER A 119 33.94 1.33 -31.89
C SER A 119 34.01 2.23 -33.14
N CYS A 120 33.11 2.01 -34.09
CA CYS A 120 33.05 2.74 -35.35
C CYS A 120 31.93 3.78 -35.42
N ILE A 121 30.88 3.67 -34.61
CA ILE A 121 29.79 4.65 -34.58
C ILE A 121 30.18 5.92 -33.83
N ASP A 122 29.68 7.07 -34.30
CA ASP A 122 29.96 8.40 -33.75
C ASP A 122 31.47 8.75 -33.70
N GLN A 123 31.79 10.02 -33.46
CA GLN A 123 33.18 10.52 -33.36
C GLN A 123 34.11 10.00 -34.48
N PHE A 124 33.71 10.24 -35.73
CA PHE A 124 34.39 9.75 -36.94
C PHE A 124 35.77 10.40 -37.19
N ASP A 125 36.14 11.43 -36.43
CA ASP A 125 37.40 12.16 -36.51
C ASP A 125 38.52 11.57 -35.61
N ALA A 126 38.18 10.63 -34.74
CA ALA A 126 39.11 9.91 -33.87
C ALA A 126 39.12 8.41 -34.18
N ASP A 127 40.25 7.74 -33.87
CA ASP A 127 40.33 6.29 -34.00
C ASP A 127 39.43 5.62 -32.96
N GLY A 128 38.92 4.44 -33.29
CA GLY A 128 38.10 3.62 -32.40
C GLY A 128 38.92 2.58 -31.67
N SER A 129 38.35 1.98 -30.64
CA SER A 129 38.96 0.84 -29.95
C SER A 129 37.97 -0.27 -29.62
N VAL A 130 38.47 -1.51 -29.73
CA VAL A 130 37.80 -2.69 -29.19
C VAL A 130 38.67 -3.25 -28.08
N PHE A 131 38.09 -3.32 -26.88
CA PHE A 131 38.69 -3.94 -25.70
C PHE A 131 38.26 -5.40 -25.60
N MET A 132 39.14 -6.26 -25.10
CA MET A 132 38.90 -7.69 -24.90
C MET A 132 39.54 -8.17 -23.59
N ILE A 133 38.81 -9.03 -22.88
CA ILE A 133 39.21 -9.56 -21.55
C ILE A 133 38.91 -11.06 -21.48
N ASN A 134 39.85 -11.86 -20.97
CA ASN A 134 39.61 -13.26 -20.60
C ASN A 134 39.03 -13.31 -19.19
N ILE A 135 37.84 -13.88 -19.01
CA ILE A 135 37.17 -13.94 -17.70
C ILE A 135 37.51 -15.19 -16.88
N GLU A 136 37.94 -16.29 -17.50
CA GLU A 136 38.24 -17.54 -16.77
C GLU A 136 39.61 -17.52 -16.07
N ASN A 137 40.61 -16.88 -16.66
CA ASN A 137 41.98 -16.87 -16.14
C ASN A 137 42.36 -15.56 -15.44
N ASN A 138 41.37 -14.72 -15.09
CA ASN A 138 41.59 -13.44 -14.43
C ASN A 138 41.20 -13.53 -12.94
N PRO A 139 42.17 -13.48 -12.01
CA PRO A 139 41.87 -13.63 -10.58
C PRO A 139 41.08 -12.46 -9.97
N GLN A 140 40.97 -11.32 -10.67
CA GLN A 140 40.20 -10.16 -10.21
C GLN A 140 38.70 -10.27 -10.52
N ILE A 141 38.32 -11.17 -11.43
CA ILE A 141 36.95 -11.29 -11.90
C ILE A 141 36.33 -12.54 -11.28
N LYS A 142 35.19 -12.36 -10.61
CA LYS A 142 34.37 -13.47 -10.12
C LYS A 142 33.00 -13.44 -10.75
N ASN A 143 32.51 -14.60 -11.14
CA ASN A 143 31.15 -14.73 -11.64
C ASN A 143 30.14 -14.69 -10.48
N ILE A 144 29.08 -13.92 -10.64
CA ILE A 144 27.91 -14.03 -9.76
C ILE A 144 27.07 -15.19 -10.28
N ASP A 145 26.88 -16.24 -9.47
CA ASP A 145 26.04 -17.35 -9.88
C ASP A 145 24.58 -16.88 -10.00
N SER A 146 23.92 -17.38 -11.04
CA SER A 146 22.49 -17.32 -11.29
C SER A 146 21.58 -17.40 -10.05
N ASN A 147 21.94 -18.19 -9.04
CA ASN A 147 21.13 -18.39 -7.83
C ASN A 147 21.38 -17.36 -6.73
N GLN A 148 22.43 -16.55 -6.84
CA GLN A 148 22.85 -15.61 -5.80
C GLN A 148 22.21 -14.22 -5.95
N TYR A 149 21.52 -13.93 -7.06
CA TYR A 149 20.89 -12.63 -7.35
C TYR A 149 19.75 -12.23 -6.39
N GLN A 150 19.32 -13.12 -5.50
CA GLN A 150 18.36 -12.82 -4.43
C GLN A 150 19.01 -12.13 -3.23
N ASN A 151 20.35 -12.16 -3.13
CA ASN A 151 21.06 -11.36 -2.16
C ASN A 151 21.02 -9.89 -2.59
N SER A 152 20.97 -8.97 -1.62
CA SER A 152 21.10 -7.55 -1.94
C SER A 152 22.42 -7.31 -2.68
N VAL A 153 22.43 -6.44 -3.69
CA VAL A 153 23.63 -6.13 -4.51
C VAL A 153 24.83 -5.76 -3.64
N CYS A 154 24.57 -5.10 -2.51
CA CYS A 154 25.59 -4.68 -1.57
C CYS A 154 26.34 -5.86 -0.93
N SER A 155 25.73 -7.04 -0.90
CA SER A 155 26.32 -8.27 -0.35
C SER A 155 27.50 -8.77 -1.19
N PHE A 156 27.56 -8.40 -2.48
CA PHE A 156 28.69 -8.71 -3.35
C PHE A 156 29.83 -7.71 -3.20
N LEU A 157 29.62 -6.57 -2.56
CA LEU A 157 30.60 -5.48 -2.50
C LEU A 157 30.97 -5.16 -1.04
N PRO A 158 31.75 -6.02 -0.34
CA PRO A 158 32.27 -5.68 0.97
C PRO A 158 33.20 -4.46 0.91
N VAL A 159 33.24 -3.66 1.98
CA VAL A 159 34.00 -2.38 2.03
C VAL A 159 35.50 -2.55 1.72
N GLU A 160 36.08 -3.71 2.02
CA GLU A 160 37.51 -4.01 1.82
C GLU A 160 37.80 -4.85 0.56
N ASP A 161 36.78 -5.20 -0.24
CA ASP A 161 36.93 -6.08 -1.39
C ASP A 161 37.19 -5.28 -2.68
N THR A 162 38.20 -5.71 -3.44
CA THR A 162 38.58 -5.16 -4.74
C THR A 162 38.14 -6.04 -5.90
N THR A 163 37.42 -7.12 -5.61
CA THR A 163 36.86 -8.05 -6.61
C THR A 163 35.88 -7.34 -7.55
N ILE A 164 36.01 -7.60 -8.85
CA ILE A 164 35.03 -7.20 -9.87
C ILE A 164 34.12 -8.38 -10.15
N TRP A 165 32.82 -8.12 -10.10
CA TRP A 165 31.82 -9.14 -10.33
C TRP A 165 31.34 -9.09 -11.76
N PHE A 166 31.48 -10.24 -12.42
CA PHE A 166 30.92 -10.50 -13.72
C PHE A 166 29.50 -11.03 -13.55
N TRP A 167 28.59 -10.42 -14.29
CA TRP A 167 27.18 -10.75 -14.24
C TRP A 167 26.58 -10.77 -15.64
N GLU A 168 25.94 -11.87 -15.97
CA GLU A 168 25.14 -11.99 -17.18
C GLU A 168 23.65 -11.84 -16.81
N PRO A 169 22.92 -10.89 -17.42
CA PRO A 169 21.49 -10.76 -17.22
C PRO A 169 20.75 -12.03 -17.63
N LYS A 170 19.88 -12.52 -16.75
CA LYS A 170 18.98 -13.64 -17.10
C LYS A 170 17.89 -13.19 -18.06
N GLN A 171 17.32 -12.01 -17.81
CA GLN A 171 16.33 -11.40 -18.67
C GLN A 171 17.03 -10.45 -19.64
N THR A 172 16.95 -10.78 -20.92
CA THR A 172 17.59 -10.03 -21.98
C THR A 172 16.51 -9.27 -22.73
N ASN A 173 16.46 -7.95 -22.57
CA ASN A 173 15.73 -7.13 -23.54
C ASN A 173 16.36 -7.34 -24.94
N ASN A 174 15.63 -7.00 -26.01
CA ASN A 174 16.09 -7.28 -27.39
C ASN A 174 17.48 -6.68 -27.67
N ARG A 175 17.80 -5.55 -27.03
CA ARG A 175 19.12 -4.93 -27.09
C ARG A 175 20.21 -5.83 -26.49
N ILE A 176 20.03 -6.34 -25.26
CA ILE A 176 20.98 -7.25 -24.59
C ILE A 176 21.15 -8.56 -25.38
N LEU A 177 20.08 -9.15 -25.88
CA LEU A 177 20.16 -10.40 -26.65
C LEU A 177 20.81 -10.20 -28.02
N ARG A 178 20.54 -9.09 -28.72
CA ARG A 178 21.17 -8.79 -30.03
C ARG A 178 22.61 -8.33 -29.89
N GLN A 179 22.93 -7.70 -28.77
CA GLN A 179 24.30 -7.29 -28.46
C GLN A 179 25.07 -8.35 -27.70
N HIS A 180 24.45 -9.46 -27.27
CA HIS A 180 25.08 -10.49 -26.44
C HIS A 180 25.74 -9.90 -25.18
N SER A 181 25.00 -9.03 -24.48
CA SER A 181 25.56 -8.17 -23.43
C SER A 181 25.81 -8.87 -22.09
N VAL A 182 26.84 -8.41 -21.39
CA VAL A 182 27.23 -8.79 -20.02
C VAL A 182 27.67 -7.56 -19.24
N PHE A 183 27.56 -7.61 -17.92
CA PHE A 183 27.91 -6.47 -17.07
C PHE A 183 29.02 -6.79 -16.09
N LEU A 184 29.87 -5.79 -15.88
CA LEU A 184 30.83 -5.79 -14.79
C LEU A 184 30.38 -4.81 -13.71
N LEU A 185 30.41 -5.27 -12.46
CA LEU A 185 30.05 -4.54 -11.25
C LEU A 185 31.22 -4.52 -10.28
N GLY A 186 31.67 -3.33 -9.88
CA GLY A 186 32.71 -3.19 -8.86
C GLY A 186 33.41 -1.83 -8.89
N PRO A 187 34.08 -1.46 -7.78
CA PRO A 187 34.75 -0.17 -7.66
C PRO A 187 36.19 -0.16 -8.23
N ALA A 188 36.79 -1.33 -8.48
CA ALA A 188 38.17 -1.49 -8.94
C ALA A 188 38.33 -1.44 -10.48
N LEU A 189 39.53 -1.09 -10.96
CA LEU A 189 39.90 -1.12 -12.39
C LEU A 189 40.56 -2.45 -12.76
N ILE A 190 40.43 -2.86 -14.03
CA ILE A 190 41.02 -4.11 -14.53
C ILE A 190 42.48 -3.89 -14.90
N ASP A 191 43.37 -4.76 -14.42
CA ASP A 191 44.80 -4.61 -14.67
C ASP A 191 45.17 -4.76 -16.16
N SER A 192 46.09 -3.90 -16.60
CA SER A 192 46.41 -3.72 -18.03
C SER A 192 47.10 -4.91 -18.71
N GLU A 193 47.53 -5.90 -17.93
CA GLU A 193 48.10 -7.16 -18.42
C GLU A 193 47.03 -8.17 -18.87
N TYR A 194 45.81 -8.08 -18.33
CA TYR A 194 44.67 -8.93 -18.69
C TYR A 194 43.72 -8.26 -19.70
N LEU A 195 44.00 -7.02 -20.09
CA LEU A 195 43.19 -6.21 -21.00
C LEU A 195 43.92 -5.99 -22.33
N PHE A 196 43.38 -6.57 -23.40
CA PHE A 196 43.90 -6.39 -24.76
C PHE A 196 43.07 -5.36 -25.53
N LYS A 197 43.73 -4.55 -26.36
CA LYS A 197 43.10 -3.44 -27.09
C LYS A 197 43.49 -3.42 -28.56
N ILE A 198 42.47 -3.44 -29.42
CA ILE A 198 42.62 -3.35 -30.87
C ILE A 198 42.24 -1.94 -31.32
N ARG A 199 43.07 -1.33 -32.17
CA ARG A 199 42.83 0.00 -32.74
C ARG A 199 42.09 -0.12 -34.07
N ILE A 200 41.04 0.67 -34.22
CA ILE A 200 40.25 0.76 -35.45
C ILE A 200 40.49 2.12 -36.08
N ASN A 201 40.99 2.12 -37.31
CA ASN A 201 41.43 3.34 -37.98
C ASN A 201 40.23 4.21 -38.33
N ARG A 202 40.26 5.48 -37.94
CA ARG A 202 39.15 6.43 -38.11
C ARG A 202 38.70 6.57 -39.56
N GLU A 203 39.66 6.56 -40.49
CA GLU A 203 39.41 6.76 -41.91
C GLU A 203 38.57 5.62 -42.49
N SER A 204 38.66 4.42 -41.90
CA SER A 204 37.99 3.21 -42.36
C SER A 204 36.66 2.91 -41.65
N LYS A 205 36.32 3.66 -40.58
CA LYS A 205 35.13 3.38 -39.76
C LYS A 205 33.84 3.35 -40.57
N LYS A 206 33.65 4.30 -41.50
CA LYS A 206 32.43 4.38 -42.30
C LYS A 206 32.28 3.19 -43.24
N ASP A 207 33.38 2.79 -43.88
CA ASP A 207 33.40 1.64 -44.78
C ASP A 207 33.15 0.34 -44.01
N ILE A 208 33.75 0.20 -42.83
CA ILE A 208 33.48 -0.93 -41.92
C ILE A 208 32.00 -0.97 -41.53
N LEU A 209 31.39 0.17 -41.17
CA LEU A 209 29.96 0.20 -40.83
C LEU A 209 29.07 -0.21 -42.01
N LEU A 210 29.42 0.23 -43.22
CA LEU A 210 28.72 -0.19 -44.44
C LEU A 210 28.85 -1.70 -44.66
N GLU A 211 30.07 -2.24 -44.55
CA GLU A 211 30.34 -3.68 -44.68
C GLU A 211 29.57 -4.50 -43.64
N LEU A 212 29.62 -4.08 -42.37
CA LEU A 212 28.88 -4.69 -41.28
C LEU A 212 27.37 -4.70 -41.57
N LYS A 213 26.82 -3.59 -42.09
CA LYS A 213 25.41 -3.50 -42.43
C LYS A 213 25.02 -4.41 -43.59
N GLU A 214 25.77 -4.38 -44.69
CA GLU A 214 25.37 -5.09 -45.91
C GLU A 214 25.57 -6.62 -45.80
N TYR A 215 26.70 -7.06 -45.25
CA TYR A 215 27.08 -8.47 -45.27
C TYR A 215 26.74 -9.20 -43.97
N TYR A 216 26.89 -8.52 -42.84
CA TYR A 216 26.66 -9.11 -41.53
C TYR A 216 25.30 -8.71 -40.95
N ASN A 217 24.56 -7.86 -41.67
CA ASN A 217 23.29 -7.31 -41.24
C ASN A 217 23.40 -6.64 -39.85
N LEU A 218 24.51 -5.93 -39.60
CA LEU A 218 24.81 -5.22 -38.35
C LEU A 218 24.79 -3.70 -38.59
N SER A 219 23.74 -3.06 -38.09
CA SER A 219 23.51 -1.62 -38.14
C SER A 219 22.77 -1.16 -36.89
N LEU A 220 22.55 0.15 -36.75
CA LEU A 220 21.76 0.68 -35.65
C LEU A 220 20.35 0.09 -35.68
N GLU A 221 19.75 -0.04 -36.87
CA GLU A 221 18.42 -0.62 -37.01
C GLU A 221 18.37 -2.12 -36.72
N THR A 222 19.44 -2.87 -36.97
CA THR A 222 19.43 -4.32 -36.71
C THR A 222 19.86 -4.66 -35.27
N LEU A 223 20.68 -3.81 -34.66
CA LEU A 223 21.03 -3.87 -33.24
C LEU A 223 19.95 -3.24 -32.33
N PHE A 224 19.20 -2.27 -32.85
CA PHE A 224 18.20 -1.48 -32.14
C PHE A 224 17.00 -1.16 -33.05
N CYS A 225 16.19 -2.18 -33.33
CA CYS A 225 15.13 -2.16 -34.33
C CYS A 225 13.94 -1.24 -34.01
N ASP A 226 13.94 -0.58 -32.86
CA ASP A 226 12.86 0.23 -32.29
C ASP A 226 13.12 1.76 -32.31
N LEU A 227 14.30 2.23 -32.72
CA LEU A 227 14.76 3.58 -32.38
C LEU A 227 13.88 4.80 -32.82
N PRO A 228 13.21 4.85 -33.99
CA PRO A 228 12.40 6.03 -34.37
C PRO A 228 11.12 6.19 -33.53
N GLY A 229 10.47 5.08 -33.15
CA GLY A 229 9.35 5.11 -32.21
C GLY A 229 9.80 5.24 -30.77
N TYR A 230 10.97 4.68 -30.46
CA TYR A 230 11.50 4.57 -29.11
C TYR A 230 12.07 5.88 -28.55
N ALA A 231 12.69 6.72 -29.40
CA ALA A 231 13.20 8.04 -29.00
C ALA A 231 12.14 9.16 -29.03
N ILE A 232 11.05 9.02 -29.79
CA ILE A 232 10.05 10.09 -30.00
C ILE A 232 8.80 9.94 -29.12
N ALA A 233 8.42 8.73 -28.67
CA ALA A 233 7.16 8.52 -27.96
C ALA A 233 7.20 8.59 -26.41
N ASN A 234 8.34 8.36 -25.73
CA ASN A 234 8.30 7.89 -24.33
C ASN A 234 9.38 8.43 -23.36
N SER A 235 9.93 9.61 -23.61
CA SER A 235 10.98 10.20 -22.76
C SER A 235 10.51 10.69 -21.36
N GLN A 236 9.27 10.38 -20.91
CA GLN A 236 8.67 10.87 -19.65
C GLN A 236 7.95 9.80 -18.75
N ASN A 237 8.51 8.59 -18.55
CA ASN A 237 8.05 7.48 -17.67
C ASN A 237 7.04 6.45 -18.26
N GLN A 238 7.51 5.39 -18.95
CA GLN A 238 6.80 4.10 -19.10
C GLN A 238 7.80 2.92 -19.26
N PRO A 239 7.50 1.71 -18.72
CA PRO A 239 8.32 0.47 -18.81
C PRO A 239 8.24 -0.26 -20.18
N TYR A 240 9.22 -1.13 -20.46
CA TYR A 240 9.38 -1.85 -21.74
C TYR A 240 8.47 -3.10 -21.84
N THR A 241 7.73 -3.12 -22.95
CA THR A 241 6.71 -4.03 -23.49
C THR A 241 5.31 -4.07 -22.86
N SER A 242 4.31 -4.01 -23.73
CA SER A 242 2.89 -4.17 -23.40
C SER A 242 2.59 -5.65 -23.18
N LEU A 243 2.13 -5.99 -21.98
CA LEU A 243 1.54 -7.31 -21.69
C LEU A 243 0.52 -7.71 -22.77
N THR A 244 0.48 -8.99 -23.15
CA THR A 244 -0.64 -9.52 -23.93
C THR A 244 -1.93 -9.43 -23.12
N ASP A 245 -3.09 -9.43 -23.77
CA ASP A 245 -4.35 -9.36 -23.04
C ASP A 245 -4.53 -10.52 -22.06
N LYS A 246 -4.12 -11.75 -22.43
CA LYS A 246 -4.14 -12.90 -21.52
C LYS A 246 -3.24 -12.67 -20.29
N GLU A 247 -2.07 -12.07 -20.46
CA GLU A 247 -1.16 -11.75 -19.36
C GLU A 247 -1.69 -10.60 -18.50
N LYS A 248 -2.29 -9.55 -19.10
CA LYS A 248 -2.95 -8.47 -18.33
C LYS A 248 -4.05 -9.03 -17.44
N LEU A 249 -4.88 -9.93 -17.97
CA LEU A 249 -5.94 -10.57 -17.19
C LEU A 249 -5.37 -11.43 -16.06
N LEU A 250 -4.38 -12.28 -16.35
CA LEU A 250 -3.77 -13.17 -15.36
C LEU A 250 -3.02 -12.39 -14.26
N PHE A 251 -2.20 -11.41 -14.63
CA PHE A 251 -1.48 -10.56 -13.68
C PHE A 251 -2.42 -9.66 -12.89
N GLY A 252 -3.50 -9.16 -13.49
CA GLY A 252 -4.56 -8.46 -12.77
C GLY A 252 -5.17 -9.34 -11.67
N LEU A 253 -5.47 -10.60 -11.97
CA LEU A 253 -5.98 -11.56 -10.99
C LEU A 253 -4.94 -11.91 -9.91
N ASN A 254 -3.66 -12.04 -10.27
CA ASN A 254 -2.58 -12.27 -9.30
C ASN A 254 -2.40 -11.08 -8.35
N ASN A 255 -2.49 -9.85 -8.87
CA ASN A 255 -2.37 -8.63 -8.07
C ASN A 255 -3.51 -8.49 -7.06
N ILE A 256 -4.71 -8.98 -7.36
CA ILE A 256 -5.78 -9.09 -6.35
C ILE A 256 -5.33 -10.01 -5.20
N GLN A 257 -4.70 -11.15 -5.50
CA GLN A 257 -4.24 -12.09 -4.47
C GLN A 257 -3.10 -11.54 -3.61
N THR A 258 -2.26 -10.67 -4.16
CA THR A 258 -1.15 -10.03 -3.43
C THR A 258 -1.53 -8.71 -2.76
N GLY A 259 -2.77 -8.23 -2.93
CA GLY A 259 -3.26 -6.95 -2.38
C GLY A 259 -2.83 -5.71 -3.17
N GLU A 260 -2.28 -5.87 -4.38
CA GLU A 260 -1.81 -4.78 -5.24
C GLU A 260 -2.94 -4.21 -6.13
N TYR A 261 -3.97 -3.66 -5.49
CA TYR A 261 -5.22 -3.31 -6.16
C TYR A 261 -5.11 -2.21 -7.23
N ILE A 262 -4.25 -1.21 -7.02
CA ILE A 262 -4.01 -0.14 -8.01
C ILE A 262 -3.39 -0.71 -9.30
N ASN A 263 -2.46 -1.66 -9.16
CA ASN A 263 -1.83 -2.35 -10.29
C ASN A 263 -2.86 -3.21 -11.03
N ALA A 264 -3.69 -3.94 -10.30
CA ALA A 264 -4.80 -4.72 -10.86
C ALA A 264 -5.76 -3.84 -11.69
N ILE A 265 -6.15 -2.67 -11.17
CA ILE A 265 -7.02 -1.71 -11.89
C ILE A 265 -6.41 -1.27 -13.23
N SER A 266 -5.13 -0.90 -13.22
CA SER A 266 -4.41 -0.47 -14.43
C SER A 266 -4.39 -1.57 -15.49
N LEU A 267 -4.10 -2.80 -15.08
CA LEU A 267 -4.02 -3.96 -15.97
C LEU A 267 -5.37 -4.32 -16.57
N PHE A 268 -6.42 -4.40 -15.76
CA PHE A 268 -7.76 -4.67 -16.27
C PHE A 268 -8.27 -3.55 -17.17
N SER A 269 -7.93 -2.28 -16.91
CA SER A 269 -8.32 -1.17 -17.79
C SER A 269 -7.70 -1.30 -19.18
N LYS A 270 -6.39 -1.51 -19.25
CA LYS A 270 -5.66 -1.73 -20.51
C LYS A 270 -6.11 -3.00 -21.25
N PHE A 271 -6.62 -3.99 -20.52
CA PHE A 271 -7.18 -5.21 -21.09
C PHE A 271 -8.56 -4.95 -21.72
N LEU A 272 -9.42 -4.22 -21.00
CA LEU A 272 -10.78 -3.90 -21.41
C LEU A 272 -10.84 -2.95 -22.61
N ASP A 273 -9.80 -2.12 -22.83
CA ASP A 273 -9.67 -1.28 -24.03
C ASP A 273 -9.73 -2.10 -25.33
N HIS A 274 -9.28 -3.36 -25.29
CA HIS A 274 -9.26 -4.27 -26.44
C HIS A 274 -10.31 -5.38 -26.34
N ASN A 275 -10.78 -5.70 -25.13
CA ASN A 275 -11.66 -6.84 -24.84
C ASN A 275 -12.87 -6.39 -23.99
N PRO A 276 -13.82 -5.62 -24.54
CA PRO A 276 -14.89 -4.98 -23.79
C PRO A 276 -16.02 -5.93 -23.33
N ASP A 277 -15.94 -7.22 -23.68
CA ASP A 277 -16.98 -8.21 -23.40
C ASP A 277 -16.50 -9.36 -22.49
N VAL A 278 -15.48 -9.09 -21.66
CA VAL A 278 -14.92 -10.08 -20.72
C VAL A 278 -15.36 -9.75 -19.29
N LYS A 279 -16.30 -10.55 -18.78
CA LYS A 279 -16.87 -10.40 -17.43
C LYS A 279 -15.80 -10.42 -16.34
N GLU A 280 -14.85 -11.35 -16.41
CA GLU A 280 -13.81 -11.55 -15.40
C GLU A 280 -12.94 -10.31 -15.19
N ALA A 281 -12.68 -9.55 -16.26
CA ALA A 281 -11.89 -8.32 -16.18
C ALA A 281 -12.67 -7.18 -15.51
N TYR A 282 -13.94 -6.99 -15.85
CA TYR A 282 -14.79 -6.03 -15.15
C TYR A 282 -15.00 -6.43 -13.69
N PHE A 283 -15.24 -7.70 -13.40
CA PHE A 283 -15.38 -8.16 -12.03
C PHE A 283 -14.09 -7.95 -11.21
N GLY A 284 -12.93 -8.32 -11.76
CA GLY A 284 -11.64 -8.13 -11.09
C GLY A 284 -11.28 -6.66 -10.90
N ARG A 285 -11.57 -5.80 -11.89
CA ARG A 285 -11.35 -4.35 -11.77
C ARG A 285 -12.30 -3.72 -10.75
N GLY A 286 -13.58 -4.12 -10.79
CA GLY A 286 -14.58 -3.69 -9.81
C GLY A 286 -14.23 -4.10 -8.39
N TYR A 287 -13.75 -5.33 -8.20
CA TYR A 287 -13.22 -5.80 -6.92
C TYR A 287 -12.05 -4.94 -6.45
N SER A 288 -11.08 -4.69 -7.33
CA SER A 288 -9.91 -3.88 -6.99
C SER A 288 -10.28 -2.42 -6.66
N PHE A 289 -11.27 -1.84 -7.35
CA PHE A 289 -11.81 -0.52 -7.00
C PHE A 289 -12.48 -0.52 -5.62
N ALA A 290 -13.26 -1.56 -5.29
CA ALA A 290 -13.90 -1.66 -3.98
C ALA A 290 -12.89 -1.74 -2.83
N GLU A 291 -11.77 -2.45 -3.03
CA GLU A 291 -10.70 -2.57 -2.03
C GLU A 291 -9.92 -1.27 -1.78
N ILE A 292 -9.89 -0.35 -2.76
CA ILE A 292 -9.34 1.00 -2.59
C ILE A 292 -10.43 2.05 -2.27
N GLU A 293 -11.62 1.61 -1.88
CA GLU A 293 -12.78 2.44 -1.50
C GLU A 293 -13.36 3.32 -2.62
N GLU A 294 -13.05 3.02 -3.88
CA GLU A 294 -13.59 3.67 -5.09
C GLU A 294 -14.92 3.00 -5.50
N PHE A 295 -15.93 3.09 -4.64
CA PHE A 295 -17.15 2.28 -4.75
C PHE A 295 -18.02 2.59 -5.98
N ASP A 296 -18.11 3.83 -6.45
CA ASP A 296 -18.89 4.18 -7.66
C ASP A 296 -18.28 3.54 -8.94
N ASN A 297 -16.95 3.50 -9.02
CA ASN A 297 -16.23 2.82 -10.10
C ASN A 297 -16.44 1.31 -10.02
N ALA A 298 -16.36 0.74 -8.80
CA ALA A 298 -16.66 -0.67 -8.57
C ALA A 298 -18.07 -1.06 -9.03
N ILE A 299 -19.08 -0.27 -8.66
CA ILE A 299 -20.48 -0.49 -9.05
C ILE A 299 -20.65 -0.43 -10.57
N THR A 300 -19.98 0.51 -11.23
CA THR A 300 -20.03 0.64 -12.70
C THR A 300 -19.50 -0.63 -13.36
N ASP A 301 -18.35 -1.13 -12.92
CA ASP A 301 -17.73 -2.33 -13.45
C ASP A 301 -18.53 -3.59 -13.14
N TYR A 302 -19.03 -3.76 -11.91
CA TYR A 302 -19.91 -4.87 -11.57
C TYR A 302 -21.19 -4.87 -12.40
N THR A 303 -21.76 -3.69 -12.64
CA THR A 303 -22.94 -3.55 -13.51
C THR A 303 -22.63 -4.02 -14.92
N LYS A 304 -21.49 -3.60 -15.48
CA LYS A 304 -21.06 -4.05 -16.80
C LYS A 304 -20.80 -5.56 -16.83
N ALA A 305 -20.17 -6.13 -15.79
CA ALA A 305 -19.98 -7.57 -15.67
C ALA A 305 -21.33 -8.33 -15.62
N LEU A 306 -22.33 -7.81 -14.92
CA LEU A 306 -23.68 -8.39 -14.86
C LEU A 306 -24.47 -8.24 -16.16
N THR A 307 -24.11 -7.31 -17.05
CA THR A 307 -24.69 -7.30 -18.41
C THR A 307 -24.18 -8.46 -19.26
N LEU A 308 -23.00 -9.01 -18.94
CA LEU A 308 -22.38 -10.13 -19.66
C LEU A 308 -22.77 -11.49 -19.05
N ASP A 309 -23.04 -11.53 -17.75
CA ASP A 309 -23.48 -12.72 -17.01
C ASP A 309 -24.45 -12.30 -15.90
N SER A 310 -25.73 -12.23 -16.23
CA SER A 310 -26.75 -11.64 -15.36
C SER A 310 -27.05 -12.47 -14.11
N ASP A 311 -26.74 -13.76 -14.13
CA ASP A 311 -27.11 -14.71 -13.08
C ASP A 311 -25.89 -15.17 -12.28
N ASN A 312 -24.94 -14.25 -12.10
CA ASN A 312 -23.75 -14.48 -11.29
C ASN A 312 -23.95 -14.00 -9.85
N SER A 313 -24.25 -14.93 -8.94
CA SER A 313 -24.47 -14.63 -7.51
C SER A 313 -23.29 -13.90 -6.87
N THR A 314 -22.04 -14.20 -7.26
CA THR A 314 -20.86 -13.58 -6.66
C THR A 314 -20.75 -12.10 -7.05
N ILE A 315 -21.04 -11.76 -8.30
CA ILE A 315 -20.97 -10.36 -8.77
C ILE A 315 -22.12 -9.55 -8.17
N LEU A 316 -23.32 -10.12 -8.10
CA LEU A 316 -24.46 -9.51 -7.40
C LEU A 316 -24.12 -9.23 -5.94
N PHE A 317 -23.54 -10.21 -5.24
CA PHE A 317 -23.10 -10.05 -3.86
C PHE A 317 -22.08 -8.91 -3.69
N GLN A 318 -21.04 -8.88 -4.53
CA GLN A 318 -20.01 -7.85 -4.47
C GLN A 318 -20.53 -6.44 -4.82
N ARG A 319 -21.45 -6.33 -5.79
CA ARG A 319 -22.11 -5.05 -6.10
C ARG A 319 -23.04 -4.61 -4.97
N GLY A 320 -23.75 -5.55 -4.35
CA GLY A 320 -24.53 -5.30 -3.14
C GLY A 320 -23.67 -4.76 -1.99
N LEU A 321 -22.47 -5.31 -1.79
CA LEU A 321 -21.52 -4.80 -0.78
C LEU A 321 -21.10 -3.37 -1.09
N ALA A 322 -20.76 -3.07 -2.34
CA ALA A 322 -20.40 -1.72 -2.77
C ALA A 322 -21.57 -0.73 -2.61
N TYR A 323 -22.80 -1.13 -2.94
CA TYR A 323 -23.99 -0.30 -2.69
C TYR A 323 -24.21 0.00 -1.21
N CYS A 324 -24.00 -0.96 -0.31
CA CYS A 324 -24.05 -0.71 1.13
C CYS A 324 -23.00 0.32 1.56
N LYS A 325 -21.79 0.29 0.98
CA LYS A 325 -20.71 1.23 1.32
C LYS A 325 -21.00 2.67 0.92
N ILE A 326 -21.87 2.90 -0.07
CA ILE A 326 -22.36 4.22 -0.45
C ILE A 326 -23.82 4.46 -0.04
N GLU A 327 -24.29 3.72 0.95
CA GLU A 327 -25.61 3.86 1.58
C GLU A 327 -26.82 3.70 0.64
N LYS A 328 -26.62 3.08 -0.54
CA LYS A 328 -27.69 2.75 -1.49
C LYS A 328 -28.34 1.40 -1.15
N TYR A 329 -28.90 1.30 0.05
CA TYR A 329 -29.38 0.03 0.62
C TYR A 329 -30.48 -0.65 -0.21
N ASP A 330 -31.40 0.11 -0.81
CA ASP A 330 -32.46 -0.44 -1.67
C ASP A 330 -31.90 -1.20 -2.88
N LEU A 331 -30.84 -0.69 -3.49
CA LEU A 331 -30.17 -1.36 -4.62
C LEU A 331 -29.40 -2.59 -4.15
N ALA A 332 -28.74 -2.52 -2.99
CA ALA A 332 -28.09 -3.68 -2.40
C ALA A 332 -29.08 -4.82 -2.10
N ILE A 333 -30.25 -4.49 -1.56
CA ILE A 333 -31.33 -5.46 -1.26
C ILE A 333 -31.79 -6.18 -2.54
N ILE A 334 -31.95 -5.45 -3.65
CA ILE A 334 -32.31 -6.04 -4.95
C ILE A 334 -31.25 -7.05 -5.38
N ASP A 335 -29.96 -6.67 -5.34
CA ASP A 335 -28.87 -7.54 -5.76
C ASP A 335 -28.75 -8.80 -4.88
N TYR A 336 -28.80 -8.65 -3.55
CA TYR A 336 -28.77 -9.81 -2.66
C TYR A 336 -30.01 -10.70 -2.83
N SER A 337 -31.18 -10.13 -3.11
CA SER A 337 -32.39 -10.93 -3.37
C SER A 337 -32.21 -11.80 -4.60
N LYS A 338 -31.67 -11.24 -5.68
CA LYS A 338 -31.35 -12.01 -6.89
C LYS A 338 -30.25 -13.05 -6.62
N ALA A 339 -29.22 -12.72 -5.84
CA ALA A 339 -28.18 -13.66 -5.44
C ALA A 339 -28.75 -14.85 -4.64
N ILE A 340 -29.73 -14.60 -3.75
CA ILE A 340 -30.45 -15.64 -2.99
C ILE A 340 -31.29 -16.53 -3.91
N GLU A 341 -31.95 -15.97 -4.92
CA GLU A 341 -32.70 -16.76 -5.91
C GLU A 341 -31.77 -17.72 -6.68
N ILE A 342 -30.55 -17.29 -6.99
CA ILE A 342 -29.55 -18.10 -7.68
C ILE A 342 -28.93 -19.15 -6.75
N ASN A 343 -28.57 -18.76 -5.53
CA ASN A 343 -27.98 -19.65 -4.53
C ASN A 343 -28.69 -19.52 -3.16
N PRO A 344 -29.77 -20.28 -2.94
CA PRO A 344 -30.60 -20.16 -1.74
C PRO A 344 -29.96 -20.77 -0.48
N ASN A 345 -28.80 -21.41 -0.59
CA ASN A 345 -28.05 -21.96 0.54
C ASN A 345 -26.83 -21.11 0.91
N ASP A 346 -26.68 -19.92 0.34
CA ASP A 346 -25.62 -18.99 0.72
C ASP A 346 -26.03 -18.13 1.91
N ARG A 347 -25.53 -18.50 3.09
CA ARG A 347 -25.77 -17.75 4.33
C ARG A 347 -25.33 -16.28 4.24
N ALA A 348 -24.28 -15.98 3.47
CA ALA A 348 -23.72 -14.63 3.40
C ALA A 348 -24.67 -13.69 2.67
N ASN A 349 -25.37 -14.15 1.61
CA ASN A 349 -26.36 -13.33 0.92
C ASN A 349 -27.51 -12.93 1.86
N TYR A 350 -28.06 -13.87 2.63
CA TYR A 350 -29.08 -13.55 3.63
C TYR A 350 -28.56 -12.59 4.69
N CYS A 351 -27.39 -12.84 5.27
CA CYS A 351 -26.83 -11.95 6.29
C CYS A 351 -26.58 -10.53 5.76
N ASN A 352 -26.08 -10.38 4.53
CA ASN A 352 -25.78 -9.06 3.99
C ASN A 352 -27.05 -8.32 3.53
N ARG A 353 -28.09 -9.03 3.05
CA ARG A 353 -29.42 -8.44 2.83
C ARG A 353 -30.07 -8.01 4.14
N GLY A 354 -29.99 -8.85 5.17
CA GLY A 354 -30.43 -8.52 6.52
C GLY A 354 -29.74 -7.27 7.05
N ARG A 355 -28.41 -7.17 6.87
CA ARG A 355 -27.65 -5.95 7.23
C ARG A 355 -28.13 -4.73 6.46
N ALA A 356 -28.42 -4.84 5.16
CA ALA A 356 -28.96 -3.71 4.41
C ALA A 356 -30.36 -3.27 4.89
N PHE A 357 -31.21 -4.20 5.33
CA PHE A 357 -32.47 -3.85 5.99
C PHE A 357 -32.25 -3.19 7.36
N LEU A 358 -31.29 -3.68 8.15
CA LEU A 358 -30.91 -3.12 9.44
C LEU A 358 -30.48 -1.65 9.31
N GLU A 359 -29.56 -1.34 8.38
CA GLU A 359 -29.10 0.04 8.14
C GLU A 359 -30.20 0.98 7.64
N LYS A 360 -31.23 0.43 7.00
CA LYS A 360 -32.42 1.18 6.55
C LYS A 360 -33.44 1.39 7.69
N GLY A 361 -33.31 0.69 8.81
CA GLY A 361 -34.28 0.69 9.91
C GLY A 361 -35.43 -0.30 9.75
N ASP A 362 -35.39 -1.19 8.76
CA ASP A 362 -36.37 -2.27 8.56
C ASP A 362 -36.00 -3.49 9.46
N PHE A 363 -35.99 -3.29 10.78
CA PHE A 363 -35.42 -4.24 11.74
C PHE A 363 -36.08 -5.64 11.70
N GLU A 364 -37.40 -5.73 11.55
CA GLU A 364 -38.09 -7.02 11.50
C GLU A 364 -37.71 -7.84 10.26
N LYS A 365 -37.54 -7.18 9.11
CA LYS A 365 -37.07 -7.86 7.88
C LYS A 365 -35.61 -8.30 8.02
N SER A 366 -34.78 -7.50 8.68
CA SER A 366 -33.40 -7.87 8.96
C SER A 366 -33.33 -9.16 9.77
N ILE A 367 -34.16 -9.30 10.82
CA ILE A 367 -34.22 -10.49 11.68
C ILE A 367 -34.66 -11.72 10.89
N VAL A 368 -35.64 -11.59 9.99
CA VAL A 368 -36.06 -12.71 9.11
C VAL A 368 -34.88 -13.23 8.29
N ASP A 369 -34.09 -12.34 7.70
CA ASP A 369 -32.93 -12.73 6.89
C ASP A 369 -31.79 -13.29 7.76
N PHE A 370 -31.52 -12.70 8.93
CA PHE A 370 -30.52 -13.26 9.85
C PHE A 370 -30.92 -14.64 10.38
N ASN A 371 -32.21 -14.85 10.69
CA ASN A 371 -32.73 -16.18 11.04
C ASN A 371 -32.44 -17.17 9.92
N LYS A 372 -32.71 -16.79 8.66
CA LYS A 372 -32.46 -17.68 7.52
C LYS A 372 -30.97 -17.98 7.32
N SER A 373 -30.11 -16.99 7.51
CA SER A 373 -28.65 -17.16 7.49
C SER A 373 -28.18 -18.16 8.56
N LEU A 374 -28.74 -18.05 9.77
CA LEU A 374 -28.40 -18.90 10.92
C LEU A 374 -29.06 -20.28 10.92
N GLU A 375 -30.15 -20.47 10.17
CA GLU A 375 -30.66 -21.80 9.84
C GLU A 375 -29.67 -22.57 8.96
N ILE A 376 -28.98 -21.88 8.05
CA ILE A 376 -27.97 -22.48 7.15
C ILE A 376 -26.66 -22.75 7.92
N ASP A 377 -26.21 -21.81 8.74
CA ASP A 377 -25.03 -21.96 9.60
C ASP A 377 -25.28 -21.34 10.98
N PRO A 378 -25.63 -22.16 11.98
CA PRO A 378 -25.94 -21.69 13.34
C PRO A 378 -24.80 -20.97 14.06
N ASN A 379 -23.56 -21.15 13.62
CA ASN A 379 -22.37 -20.57 14.24
C ASN A 379 -21.82 -19.37 13.44
N TYR A 380 -22.59 -18.84 12.48
CA TYR A 380 -22.13 -17.72 11.68
C TYR A 380 -22.10 -16.42 12.51
N VAL A 381 -20.90 -16.03 12.95
CA VAL A 381 -20.65 -14.90 13.86
C VAL A 381 -21.28 -13.60 13.39
N GLU A 382 -21.13 -13.24 12.11
CA GLU A 382 -21.73 -12.00 11.58
C GLU A 382 -23.26 -12.04 11.60
N GLY A 383 -23.86 -13.20 11.34
CA GLY A 383 -25.32 -13.37 11.42
C GLY A 383 -25.83 -13.18 12.84
N LEU A 384 -25.20 -13.81 13.84
CA LEU A 384 -25.55 -13.67 15.25
C LEU A 384 -25.38 -12.22 15.74
N LYS A 385 -24.23 -11.61 15.43
CA LYS A 385 -23.90 -10.24 15.84
C LYS A 385 -24.91 -9.24 15.28
N ASN A 386 -25.17 -9.29 13.97
CA ASN A 386 -26.08 -8.34 13.33
C ASN A 386 -27.55 -8.56 13.75
N ARG A 387 -27.96 -9.81 14.02
CA ARG A 387 -29.28 -10.08 14.61
C ARG A 387 -29.38 -9.53 16.04
N GLY A 388 -28.33 -9.67 16.84
CA GLY A 388 -28.24 -9.05 18.16
C GLY A 388 -28.36 -7.51 18.11
N PHE A 389 -27.78 -6.86 17.09
CA PHE A 389 -27.96 -5.42 16.87
C PHE A 389 -29.41 -5.06 16.54
N ALA A 390 -30.03 -5.78 15.60
CA ALA A 390 -31.45 -5.58 15.28
C ALA A 390 -32.37 -5.79 16.49
N TYR A 391 -32.04 -6.75 17.37
CA TYR A 391 -32.75 -6.95 18.62
C TYR A 391 -32.58 -5.79 19.61
N ILE A 392 -31.38 -5.21 19.73
CA ILE A 392 -31.18 -3.98 20.54
C ILE A 392 -32.08 -2.85 20.02
N ASP A 393 -32.13 -2.63 18.71
CA ASP A 393 -32.92 -1.53 18.12
C ASP A 393 -34.43 -1.73 18.30
N LEU A 394 -34.89 -2.98 18.45
CA LEU A 394 -36.27 -3.32 18.82
C LEU A 394 -36.50 -3.44 20.34
N ASN A 395 -35.51 -3.10 21.17
CA ASN A 395 -35.52 -3.26 22.64
C ASN A 395 -35.73 -4.72 23.11
N MET A 396 -35.37 -5.70 22.29
CA MET A 396 -35.40 -7.14 22.58
C MET A 396 -34.07 -7.59 23.22
N PHE A 397 -33.77 -7.03 24.39
CA PHE A 397 -32.43 -7.16 24.99
C PHE A 397 -32.06 -8.59 25.41
N HIS A 398 -33.02 -9.41 25.83
CA HIS A 398 -32.74 -10.79 26.23
C HIS A 398 -32.31 -11.66 25.04
N GLU A 399 -32.96 -11.50 23.90
CA GLU A 399 -32.63 -12.17 22.64
C GLU A 399 -31.27 -11.72 22.12
N ALA A 400 -30.98 -10.41 22.19
CA ALA A 400 -29.66 -9.87 21.85
C ALA A 400 -28.55 -10.50 22.69
N ILE A 401 -28.74 -10.59 24.01
CA ILE A 401 -27.78 -11.21 24.93
C ILE A 401 -27.50 -12.67 24.55
N GLN A 402 -28.54 -13.46 24.22
CA GLN A 402 -28.36 -14.86 23.83
C GLN A 402 -27.49 -15.02 22.58
N ASP A 403 -27.67 -14.14 21.59
CA ASP A 403 -26.85 -14.17 20.37
C ASP A 403 -25.43 -13.68 20.63
N PHE A 404 -25.24 -12.64 21.44
CA PHE A 404 -23.92 -12.18 21.84
C PHE A 404 -23.16 -13.20 22.69
N ASP A 405 -23.85 -13.95 23.57
CA ASP A 405 -23.27 -15.07 24.32
C ASP A 405 -22.70 -16.13 23.37
N LYS A 406 -23.44 -16.49 22.32
CA LYS A 406 -22.96 -17.43 21.29
C LYS A 406 -21.75 -16.89 20.55
N VAL A 407 -21.77 -15.62 20.14
CA VAL A 407 -20.62 -14.99 19.48
C VAL A 407 -19.39 -15.02 20.39
N ILE A 408 -19.52 -14.67 21.66
CA ILE A 408 -18.40 -14.69 22.62
C ILE A 408 -17.86 -16.11 22.86
N ASN A 409 -18.73 -17.13 22.83
CA ASN A 409 -18.29 -18.52 22.93
C ASN A 409 -17.51 -18.99 21.68
N ILE A 410 -17.82 -18.45 20.51
CA ILE A 410 -17.16 -18.79 19.24
C ILE A 410 -15.88 -17.97 19.04
N ASP A 411 -15.94 -16.67 19.32
CA ASP A 411 -14.88 -15.67 19.17
C ASP A 411 -14.75 -14.84 20.46
N PRO A 412 -13.97 -15.32 21.45
CA PRO A 412 -13.79 -14.65 22.74
C PRO A 412 -13.01 -13.33 22.67
N ASP A 413 -12.47 -12.96 21.51
CA ASP A 413 -11.72 -11.71 21.30
C ASP A 413 -12.56 -10.63 20.62
N ASN A 414 -13.82 -10.90 20.32
CA ASN A 414 -14.75 -9.96 19.70
C ASN A 414 -15.22 -8.84 20.67
N LEU A 415 -14.42 -7.78 20.81
CA LEU A 415 -14.69 -6.70 21.77
C LEU A 415 -15.99 -5.93 21.50
N ILE A 416 -16.37 -5.80 20.23
CA ILE A 416 -17.62 -5.12 19.84
C ILE A 416 -18.83 -5.87 20.44
N THR A 417 -18.75 -7.20 20.50
CA THR A 417 -19.81 -8.03 21.07
C THR A 417 -19.91 -7.85 22.59
N TYR A 418 -18.79 -7.85 23.32
CA TYR A 418 -18.79 -7.53 24.75
C TYR A 418 -19.39 -6.15 25.03
N TYR A 419 -18.98 -5.13 24.28
CA TYR A 419 -19.53 -3.78 24.45
C TYR A 419 -21.06 -3.75 24.26
N ASN A 420 -21.59 -4.35 23.20
CA ASN A 420 -23.02 -4.34 22.93
C ASN A 420 -23.82 -5.26 23.87
N ARG A 421 -23.25 -6.37 24.33
CA ARG A 421 -23.86 -7.18 25.40
C ARG A 421 -23.90 -6.43 26.72
N GLY A 422 -22.86 -5.67 27.05
CA GLY A 422 -22.83 -4.77 28.20
C GLY A 422 -23.93 -3.71 28.14
N ARG A 423 -24.16 -3.11 26.96
CA ARG A 423 -25.30 -2.20 26.73
C ARG A 423 -26.64 -2.90 26.96
N ALA A 424 -26.83 -4.08 26.39
CA ALA A 424 -28.06 -4.85 26.59
C ALA A 424 -28.29 -5.21 28.07
N PHE A 425 -27.24 -5.59 28.81
CA PHE A 425 -27.32 -5.82 30.25
C PHE A 425 -27.71 -4.57 31.04
N GLN A 426 -27.17 -3.41 30.68
CA GLN A 426 -27.50 -2.13 31.30
C GLN A 426 -28.99 -1.78 31.14
N GLU A 427 -29.57 -2.03 29.97
CA GLU A 427 -31.00 -1.79 29.70
C GLU A 427 -31.94 -2.70 30.51
N ILE A 428 -31.51 -3.93 30.81
CA ILE A 428 -32.26 -4.85 31.68
C ILE A 428 -31.87 -4.75 33.16
N ASN A 429 -31.10 -3.73 33.55
CA ASN A 429 -30.63 -3.49 34.92
C ASN A 429 -29.74 -4.60 35.51
N GLU A 430 -29.06 -5.37 34.66
CA GLU A 430 -28.02 -6.33 35.05
C GLU A 430 -26.66 -5.62 35.14
N ASP A 431 -26.60 -4.57 35.96
CA ASP A 431 -25.53 -3.56 35.99
C ASP A 431 -24.14 -4.17 36.25
N LEU A 432 -24.04 -5.18 37.11
CA LEU A 432 -22.76 -5.86 37.40
C LEU A 432 -22.22 -6.63 36.18
N LYS A 433 -23.10 -7.23 35.37
CA LYS A 433 -22.70 -7.93 34.14
C LYS A 433 -22.28 -6.92 33.07
N ALA A 434 -22.97 -5.78 32.98
CA ALA A 434 -22.58 -4.68 32.11
C ALA A 434 -21.17 -4.17 32.44
N ILE A 435 -20.89 -3.91 33.73
CA ILE A 435 -19.56 -3.51 34.21
C ILE A 435 -18.49 -4.55 33.83
N GLN A 436 -18.78 -5.84 34.01
CA GLN A 436 -17.84 -6.91 33.66
C GLN A 436 -17.47 -6.87 32.17
N ASP A 437 -18.48 -6.75 31.30
CA ASP A 437 -18.28 -6.72 29.85
C ASP A 437 -17.51 -5.47 29.40
N TYR A 438 -17.88 -4.28 29.89
CA TYR A 438 -17.13 -3.06 29.60
C TYR A 438 -15.68 -3.15 30.11
N SER A 439 -15.45 -3.78 31.26
CA SER A 439 -14.10 -3.97 31.81
C SER A 439 -13.22 -4.85 30.94
N ILE A 440 -13.79 -5.88 30.29
CA ILE A 440 -13.07 -6.72 29.32
C ILE A 440 -12.61 -5.87 28.12
N VAL A 441 -13.50 -5.01 27.60
CA VAL A 441 -13.19 -4.11 26.48
C VAL A 441 -12.06 -3.14 26.83
N ILE A 442 -12.17 -2.46 27.96
CA ILE A 442 -11.20 -1.45 28.42
C ILE A 442 -9.82 -2.09 28.67
N LYS A 443 -9.78 -3.27 29.30
CA LYS A 443 -8.51 -3.97 29.57
C LYS A 443 -7.75 -4.34 28.30
N ARG A 444 -8.46 -4.64 27.20
CA ARG A 444 -7.86 -5.08 25.93
C ARG A 444 -7.59 -3.93 24.96
N LYS A 445 -8.33 -2.82 25.06
CA LYS A 445 -8.13 -1.60 24.26
C LYS A 445 -8.12 -0.38 25.17
N ASN A 446 -6.93 0.14 25.42
CA ASN A 446 -6.70 1.24 26.38
C ASN A 446 -7.46 2.53 25.99
N ASP A 447 -7.70 2.74 24.69
CA ASP A 447 -8.42 3.91 24.16
C ASP A 447 -9.85 3.53 23.72
N CYS A 448 -10.71 3.20 24.70
CA CYS A 448 -12.13 2.90 24.45
C CYS A 448 -13.05 3.88 25.18
N PHE A 449 -13.14 5.11 24.66
CA PHE A 449 -13.97 6.21 25.19
C PHE A 449 -15.40 5.75 25.54
N HIS A 450 -16.09 5.09 24.60
CA HIS A 450 -17.48 4.67 24.78
C HIS A 450 -17.66 3.65 25.91
N ALA A 451 -16.74 2.70 26.06
CA ALA A 451 -16.82 1.70 27.12
C ALA A 451 -16.52 2.30 28.49
N LEU A 452 -15.53 3.20 28.59
CA LEU A 452 -15.26 3.96 29.83
C LEU A 452 -16.49 4.80 30.22
N TYR A 453 -17.09 5.48 29.25
CA TYR A 453 -18.22 6.38 29.51
C TYR A 453 -19.42 5.60 30.03
N ASN A 454 -19.81 4.52 29.34
CA ASN A 454 -20.93 3.70 29.79
C ASN A 454 -20.64 3.00 31.12
N ARG A 455 -19.41 2.51 31.35
CA ARG A 455 -19.06 1.90 32.62
C ARG A 455 -19.08 2.91 33.77
N GLY A 456 -18.60 4.13 33.54
CA GLY A 456 -18.68 5.23 34.50
C GLY A 456 -20.12 5.58 34.87
N LEU A 457 -21.01 5.66 33.88
CA LEU A 457 -22.45 5.86 34.12
C LEU A 457 -23.08 4.73 34.94
N VAL A 458 -22.74 3.47 34.62
CA VAL A 458 -23.26 2.31 35.38
C VAL A 458 -22.69 2.30 36.80
N TYR A 459 -21.41 2.65 37.00
CA TYR A 459 -20.83 2.81 38.33
C TYR A 459 -21.55 3.90 39.14
N GLY A 460 -21.80 5.07 38.56
CA GLY A 460 -22.55 6.15 39.21
C GLY A 460 -23.97 5.69 39.60
N LYS A 461 -24.67 4.98 38.69
CA LYS A 461 -26.01 4.41 38.94
C LYS A 461 -26.04 3.48 40.15
N ILE A 462 -25.03 2.62 40.33
CA ILE A 462 -24.96 1.69 41.47
C ILE A 462 -24.33 2.31 42.74
N GLY A 463 -24.03 3.60 42.72
CA GLY A 463 -23.42 4.34 43.84
C GLY A 463 -21.91 4.14 43.99
N ASN A 464 -21.24 3.57 43.00
CA ASN A 464 -19.78 3.39 43.00
C ASN A 464 -19.05 4.62 42.45
N HIS A 465 -19.17 5.73 43.17
CA HIS A 465 -18.76 7.06 42.70
C HIS A 465 -17.25 7.18 42.42
N ILE A 466 -16.40 6.49 43.17
CA ILE A 466 -14.94 6.58 43.02
C ILE A 466 -14.48 5.97 41.68
N GLU A 467 -15.03 4.81 41.32
CA GLU A 467 -14.75 4.15 40.05
C GLU A 467 -15.35 4.91 38.87
N ALA A 468 -16.52 5.53 39.04
CA ALA A 468 -17.10 6.44 38.05
C ALA A 468 -16.18 7.65 37.79
N ILE A 469 -15.69 8.30 38.86
CA ILE A 469 -14.72 9.40 38.77
C ILE A 469 -13.45 8.97 38.04
N THR A 470 -12.97 7.75 38.32
CA THR A 470 -11.77 7.20 37.68
C THR A 470 -11.99 7.02 36.18
N ASP A 471 -13.12 6.45 35.77
CA ASP A 471 -13.43 6.24 34.35
C ASP A 471 -13.59 7.56 33.59
N PHE A 472 -14.28 8.55 34.15
CA PHE A 472 -14.39 9.88 33.52
C PHE A 472 -13.06 10.64 33.52
N SER A 473 -12.18 10.42 34.50
CA SER A 473 -10.84 11.00 34.49
C SER A 473 -9.98 10.43 33.38
N ASN A 474 -10.01 9.11 33.19
CA ASN A 474 -9.31 8.46 32.07
C ASN A 474 -9.78 9.02 30.71
N ILE A 475 -11.09 9.27 30.57
CA ILE A 475 -11.63 9.88 29.35
C ILE A 475 -11.06 11.29 29.14
N ILE A 476 -11.04 12.12 30.20
CA ILE A 476 -10.53 13.49 30.14
C ILE A 476 -9.03 13.51 29.83
N ASP A 477 -8.26 12.57 30.37
CA ASP A 477 -6.83 12.43 30.07
C ASP A 477 -6.59 12.10 28.58
N ILE A 478 -7.46 11.30 27.97
CA ILE A 478 -7.41 10.96 26.53
C ILE A 478 -7.94 12.13 25.67
N ASN A 479 -9.06 12.73 26.06
CA ASN A 479 -9.72 13.82 25.35
C ASN A 479 -10.12 14.95 26.31
N PRO A 480 -9.23 15.94 26.51
CA PRO A 480 -9.50 17.10 27.38
C PRO A 480 -10.60 18.04 26.87
N GLN A 481 -11.18 17.78 25.69
CA GLN A 481 -12.29 18.57 25.13
C GLN A 481 -13.67 17.94 25.37
N SER A 482 -13.74 16.80 26.08
CA SER A 482 -15.00 16.10 26.42
C SER A 482 -15.74 16.82 27.55
N TRP A 483 -16.51 17.87 27.19
CA TRP A 483 -17.30 18.66 28.14
C TRP A 483 -18.28 17.80 28.95
N ASP A 484 -18.82 16.75 28.34
CA ASP A 484 -19.77 15.78 28.89
C ASP A 484 -19.11 14.93 30.00
N SER A 485 -17.87 14.49 29.81
CA SER A 485 -17.13 13.77 30.85
C SER A 485 -16.80 14.66 32.05
N TYR A 486 -16.55 15.96 31.84
CA TYR A 486 -16.43 16.91 32.94
C TYR A 486 -17.76 17.08 33.69
N VAL A 487 -18.91 17.12 33.00
CA VAL A 487 -20.22 17.15 33.68
C VAL A 487 -20.40 15.89 34.53
N CYS A 488 -20.25 14.72 33.93
CA CYS A 488 -20.43 13.44 34.62
C CYS A 488 -19.49 13.34 35.83
N ARG A 489 -18.19 13.61 35.67
CA ARG A 489 -17.23 13.60 36.79
C ARG A 489 -17.55 14.66 37.86
N GLY A 490 -18.00 15.84 37.44
CA GLY A 490 -18.42 16.92 38.35
C GLY A 490 -19.63 16.52 39.21
N ILE A 491 -20.59 15.79 38.66
CA ILE A 491 -21.72 15.22 39.40
C ILE A 491 -21.22 14.18 40.41
N GLU A 492 -20.34 13.26 39.99
CA GLU A 492 -19.79 12.26 40.91
C GLU A 492 -18.96 12.92 42.05
N TYR A 493 -18.19 13.98 41.77
CA TYR A 493 -17.50 14.77 42.79
C TYR A 493 -18.46 15.46 43.76
N LEU A 494 -19.61 15.97 43.26
CA LEU A 494 -20.64 16.55 44.11
C LEU A 494 -21.20 15.51 45.09
N LEU A 495 -21.43 14.28 44.62
CA LEU A 495 -21.97 13.17 45.43
C LEU A 495 -20.99 12.67 46.51
N VAL A 496 -19.69 12.77 46.28
CA VAL A 496 -18.64 12.46 47.30
C VAL A 496 -18.18 13.68 48.09
N GLU A 497 -18.90 14.81 48.00
CA GLU A 497 -18.65 16.06 48.72
C GLU A 497 -17.30 16.74 48.41
N GLU A 498 -16.71 16.45 47.25
CA GLU A 498 -15.49 17.08 46.72
C GLU A 498 -15.84 18.38 45.96
N TYR A 499 -16.43 19.33 46.67
CA TYR A 499 -17.09 20.52 46.11
C TYR A 499 -16.19 21.39 45.23
N GLU A 500 -14.91 21.57 45.60
CA GLU A 500 -13.96 22.38 44.81
C GLU A 500 -13.66 21.75 43.45
N LYS A 501 -13.48 20.43 43.40
CA LYS A 501 -13.25 19.69 42.15
C LYS A 501 -14.50 19.70 41.28
N SER A 502 -15.67 19.49 41.90
CA SER A 502 -16.97 19.58 41.23
C SER A 502 -17.18 20.96 40.57
N TYR A 503 -16.94 22.05 41.31
CA TYR A 503 -17.04 23.41 40.78
C TYR A 503 -16.09 23.66 39.60
N SER A 504 -14.85 23.19 39.73
CA SER A 504 -13.84 23.29 38.67
C SER A 504 -14.29 22.57 37.40
N ASP A 505 -14.73 21.32 37.52
CA ASP A 505 -15.17 20.50 36.37
C ASP A 505 -16.38 21.12 35.65
N PHE A 506 -17.39 21.59 36.39
CA PHE A 506 -18.52 22.29 35.76
C PHE A 506 -18.09 23.59 35.07
N SER A 507 -17.15 24.33 35.66
CA SER A 507 -16.64 25.56 35.07
C SER A 507 -15.84 25.31 33.78
N ILE A 508 -15.03 24.25 33.76
CA ILE A 508 -14.33 23.81 32.54
C ILE A 508 -15.35 23.39 31.49
N SER A 509 -16.34 22.57 31.85
CA SER A 509 -17.39 22.12 30.94
C SER A 509 -18.15 23.29 30.29
N ILE A 510 -18.51 24.32 31.08
CA ILE A 510 -19.12 25.56 30.57
C ILE A 510 -18.20 26.29 29.59
N SER A 511 -16.91 26.35 29.86
CA SER A 511 -15.96 27.00 28.96
C SER A 511 -15.80 26.26 27.62
N LEU A 512 -15.90 24.93 27.64
CA LEU A 512 -15.81 24.07 26.46
C LEU A 512 -17.11 24.09 25.64
N SER A 513 -18.27 24.09 26.31
CA SER A 513 -19.59 24.03 25.68
C SER A 513 -20.62 24.95 26.35
N PRO A 514 -20.58 26.28 26.10
CA PRO A 514 -21.43 27.26 26.81
C PRO A 514 -22.93 27.19 26.50
N ARG A 515 -23.34 26.35 25.54
CA ARG A 515 -24.75 26.20 25.13
C ARG A 515 -25.42 24.96 25.70
N GLN A 516 -24.73 24.19 26.53
CA GLN A 516 -25.30 23.05 27.24
C GLN A 516 -25.76 23.49 28.61
N PHE A 517 -26.96 23.07 29.02
CA PHE A 517 -27.59 23.57 30.24
C PHE A 517 -27.13 22.82 31.49
N GLU A 518 -26.73 21.56 31.32
CA GLU A 518 -26.42 20.61 32.38
C GLU A 518 -25.34 21.16 33.31
N SER A 519 -24.26 21.69 32.75
CA SER A 519 -23.13 22.23 33.51
C SER A 519 -23.54 23.45 34.36
N TYR A 520 -24.40 24.33 33.83
CA TYR A 520 -24.96 25.46 34.59
C TYR A 520 -25.93 24.98 35.66
N TYR A 521 -26.80 24.03 35.33
CA TYR A 521 -27.78 23.48 36.26
C TYR A 521 -27.09 22.82 37.47
N TYR A 522 -26.14 21.90 37.23
CA TYR A 522 -25.45 21.20 38.31
C TYR A 522 -24.49 22.11 39.09
N ARG A 523 -23.84 23.09 38.45
CA ARG A 523 -23.05 24.11 39.18
C ARG A 523 -23.94 25.00 40.03
N GLY A 524 -25.13 25.36 39.53
CA GLY A 524 -26.16 26.07 40.30
C GLY A 524 -26.60 25.31 41.55
N ILE A 525 -26.88 24.01 41.42
CA ILE A 525 -27.20 23.14 42.56
C ILE A 525 -26.06 23.11 43.57
N LEU A 526 -24.82 22.88 43.12
CA LEU A 526 -23.63 22.91 43.98
C LEU A 526 -23.51 24.24 44.73
N LEU A 527 -23.73 25.37 44.05
CA LEU A 527 -23.66 26.71 44.66
C LEU A 527 -24.77 26.93 45.69
N THR A 528 -25.97 26.37 45.47
CA THR A 528 -27.04 26.35 46.48
C THR A 528 -26.63 25.58 47.72
N HIS A 529 -26.01 24.40 47.56
CA HIS A 529 -25.45 23.63 48.67
C HIS A 529 -24.38 24.41 49.46
N LEU A 530 -23.56 25.20 48.75
CA LEU A 530 -22.54 26.07 49.35
C LEU A 530 -23.09 27.41 49.88
N SER A 531 -24.41 27.63 49.86
CA SER A 531 -25.07 28.88 50.27
C SER A 531 -24.62 30.13 49.49
N LYS A 532 -24.11 29.96 48.26
CA LYS A 532 -23.74 31.06 47.35
C LYS A 532 -24.92 31.43 46.43
N PHE A 533 -26.01 31.90 47.04
CA PHE A 533 -27.31 32.01 46.37
C PHE A 533 -27.34 32.92 45.13
N GLU A 534 -26.61 34.04 45.13
CA GLU A 534 -26.56 34.95 43.97
C GLU A 534 -25.88 34.30 42.75
N GLU A 535 -24.78 33.60 42.96
CA GLU A 535 -24.08 32.86 41.91
C GLU A 535 -24.93 31.67 41.42
N ALA A 536 -25.54 30.94 42.35
CA ALA A 536 -26.45 29.84 42.04
C ALA A 536 -27.62 30.29 41.15
N LYS A 537 -28.26 31.41 41.51
CA LYS A 537 -29.36 32.01 40.76
C LYS A 537 -28.94 32.35 39.34
N LYS A 538 -27.77 32.97 39.16
CA LYS A 538 -27.26 33.34 37.82
C LYS A 538 -27.05 32.12 36.92
N ASP A 539 -26.46 31.05 37.45
CA ASP A 539 -26.24 29.81 36.69
C ASP A 539 -27.57 29.11 36.36
N LEU A 540 -28.49 29.02 37.32
CA LEU A 540 -29.82 28.43 37.11
C LEU A 540 -30.67 29.24 36.11
N GLU A 541 -30.61 30.57 36.14
CA GLU A 541 -31.25 31.42 35.12
C GLU A 541 -30.68 31.18 33.73
N CYS A 542 -29.36 30.96 33.63
CA CYS A 542 -28.71 30.61 32.36
C CYS A 542 -29.15 29.23 31.85
N ALA A 543 -29.15 28.21 32.72
CA ALA A 543 -29.65 26.87 32.41
C ALA A 543 -31.12 26.91 31.95
N HIS A 544 -31.97 27.63 32.69
CA HIS A 544 -33.39 27.79 32.37
C HIS A 544 -33.62 28.41 31.00
N LYS A 545 -32.83 29.44 30.65
CA LYS A 545 -32.89 30.08 29.34
C LYS A 545 -32.56 29.07 28.23
N ILE A 546 -31.46 28.34 28.36
CA ILE A 546 -31.02 27.33 27.38
C ILE A 546 -32.09 26.23 27.23
N VAL A 547 -32.60 25.72 28.34
CA VAL A 547 -33.64 24.68 28.36
C VAL A 547 -34.93 25.13 27.66
N LYS A 548 -35.37 26.38 27.89
CA LYS A 548 -36.54 26.96 27.21
C LYS A 548 -36.31 27.14 25.71
N GLU A 549 -35.13 27.60 25.32
CA GLU A 549 -34.74 27.72 23.91
C GLU A 549 -34.72 26.35 23.20
N ASN A 550 -34.33 25.29 23.92
CA ASN A 550 -34.27 23.91 23.40
C ASN A 550 -35.58 23.11 23.56
N GLY A 551 -36.61 23.65 24.21
CA GLY A 551 -37.91 22.99 24.38
C GLY A 551 -37.95 21.83 25.39
N ILE A 552 -37.02 21.78 26.36
CA ILE A 552 -36.91 20.67 27.33
C ILE A 552 -37.80 20.95 28.56
N ALA A 553 -39.12 20.77 28.42
CA ALA A 553 -40.12 21.24 29.40
C ALA A 553 -39.88 20.76 30.85
N ASN A 554 -39.48 19.50 31.06
CA ASN A 554 -39.33 18.93 32.40
C ASN A 554 -38.27 19.66 33.24
N TYR A 555 -37.11 19.96 32.65
CA TYR A 555 -36.04 20.70 33.34
C TYR A 555 -36.41 22.17 33.53
N ALA A 556 -37.22 22.77 32.65
CA ALA A 556 -37.65 24.16 32.79
C ALA A 556 -38.47 24.36 34.07
N ASP A 557 -39.40 23.43 34.32
CA ASP A 557 -40.27 23.45 35.50
C ASP A 557 -39.49 23.20 36.78
N GLU A 558 -38.54 22.26 36.74
CA GLU A 558 -37.68 21.96 37.87
C GLU A 558 -36.80 23.16 38.25
N ILE A 559 -36.12 23.76 37.27
CA ILE A 559 -35.27 24.92 37.50
C ILE A 559 -36.09 26.11 38.01
N SER A 560 -37.32 26.30 37.50
CA SER A 560 -38.22 27.36 37.98
C SER A 560 -38.55 27.21 39.47
N LYS A 561 -38.84 25.99 39.93
CA LYS A 561 -39.10 25.72 41.36
C LYS A 561 -37.88 26.04 42.21
N ILE A 562 -36.68 25.67 41.76
CA ILE A 562 -35.44 25.98 42.51
C ILE A 562 -35.24 27.50 42.56
N LEU A 563 -35.44 28.21 41.45
CA LEU A 563 -35.31 29.67 41.40
C LEU A 563 -36.31 30.39 42.33
N GLU A 564 -37.54 29.90 42.47
CA GLU A 564 -38.54 30.43 43.42
C GLU A 564 -38.12 30.24 44.88
N THR A 565 -37.35 29.19 45.20
CA THR A 565 -36.82 28.98 46.56
C THR A 565 -35.58 29.82 46.87
N LEU A 566 -34.90 30.33 45.83
CA LEU A 566 -33.70 31.17 45.95
C LEU A 566 -34.02 32.69 45.96
N SER A 567 -35.25 33.06 45.60
CA SER A 567 -35.77 34.44 45.66
C SER A 567 -36.35 34.78 47.03
#